data_AF-A0A3S1IHQ0-F1
#
_entry.id   AF-A0A3S1IHQ0-F1
#
_cell.length_a   1.000
_cell.length_b   1.000
_cell.length_c   1.000
_cell.angle_alpha   90.00
_cell.angle_beta   90.00
_cell.angle_gamma   90.00
#
_symmetry.space_group_name_H-M   'P 1'
#
loop_
_entity.id
_entity.type
_entity.pdbx_description
1 polymer ?
#
loop_
_entity_poly.entity_id
_entity_poly.type
_entity_poly.pdbx_seq_one_letter_code
_entity_poly.pdbx_strand_id
1 'polypeptide(L)'
;MTARFTLNRRELLKTSAAGAALGLASAAFPISRAFAAAATVGFIYVGPKDDYGYNQAHAEGAAALKGIEGISIVEEENVPETVDVQKTMESMINLDGASLIFPTSFGYFDPHMLAMCTKFPDVQFRHCGGMWDKAKHPMNAGSYFGYIGMGQYLNGVVAGHTSKTKKLGFVAAKPIPQVLLNINSFLLGARSVDPTITCQVIFTGEWSLAVKEAEATNALVDQGADVISCHVDSPKVVVETTAGRGAFVCGYHANQSPLAPEKYLTGA
;
A
#
# COMPACT_ATOMS: atom_id res chain seq x y z
N MET A 1 69.12 21.10 -17.21
CA MET A 1 69.80 19.79 -17.15
C MET A 1 68.75 18.71 -16.92
N THR A 2 68.46 17.91 -17.94
CA THR A 2 67.48 16.80 -17.89
C THR A 2 68.18 15.54 -17.38
N ALA A 3 67.85 15.08 -16.18
CA ALA A 3 68.34 13.80 -15.66
C ALA A 3 67.48 12.66 -16.24
N ARG A 4 68.06 11.84 -17.11
CA ARG A 4 67.46 10.60 -17.60
C ARG A 4 67.57 9.52 -16.51
N PHE A 5 66.44 9.06 -15.98
CA PHE A 5 66.40 7.87 -15.13
C PHE A 5 66.62 6.63 -16.01
N THR A 6 67.82 6.05 -15.95
CA THR A 6 68.10 4.73 -16.53
C THR A 6 67.73 3.65 -15.51
N LEU A 7 66.56 3.02 -15.69
CA LEU A 7 66.17 1.84 -14.93
C LEU A 7 67.04 0.65 -15.34
N ASN A 8 67.81 0.11 -14.39
CA ASN A 8 68.67 -1.04 -14.58
C ASN A 8 67.83 -2.33 -14.53
N ARG A 9 68.00 -3.24 -15.50
CA ARG A 9 67.32 -4.56 -15.56
C ARG A 9 67.45 -5.37 -14.27
N ARG A 10 68.53 -5.15 -13.49
CA ARG A 10 68.77 -5.82 -12.21
C ARG A 10 67.87 -5.33 -11.07
N GLU A 11 67.38 -4.09 -11.13
CA GLU A 11 66.43 -3.54 -10.15
C GLU A 11 64.99 -3.95 -10.50
N LEU A 12 64.65 -4.04 -11.78
CA LEU A 12 63.34 -4.51 -12.26
C LEU A 12 63.04 -5.96 -11.82
N LEU A 13 64.06 -6.82 -11.80
CA LEU A 13 63.93 -8.22 -11.36
C LEU A 13 63.81 -8.39 -9.83
N LYS A 14 64.33 -7.44 -9.04
CA LYS A 14 64.12 -7.43 -7.58
C LYS A 14 62.71 -6.98 -7.22
N THR A 15 62.15 -6.03 -7.97
CA THR A 15 60.77 -5.56 -7.76
C THR A 15 59.70 -6.58 -8.19
N SER A 16 60.00 -7.48 -9.15
CA SER A 16 59.06 -8.53 -9.57
C SER A 16 58.87 -9.66 -8.56
N ALA A 17 59.82 -9.88 -7.63
CA ALA A 17 59.64 -10.88 -6.57
C ALA A 17 58.75 -10.37 -5.41
N ALA A 18 58.71 -9.05 -5.17
CA ALA A 18 57.81 -8.45 -4.20
C ALA A 18 56.36 -8.28 -4.73
N GLY A 19 56.19 -8.15 -6.04
CA GLY A 19 54.86 -8.05 -6.68
C GLY A 19 54.09 -9.37 -6.73
N ALA A 20 54.78 -10.52 -6.74
CA ALA A 20 54.13 -11.84 -6.77
C ALA A 20 53.54 -12.26 -5.41
N ALA A 21 54.05 -11.72 -4.29
CA ALA A 21 53.52 -12.01 -2.96
C ALA A 21 52.25 -11.20 -2.63
N LEU A 22 52.04 -10.04 -3.27
CA LEU A 22 50.84 -9.20 -3.08
C LEU A 22 49.65 -9.63 -3.95
N GLY A 23 49.88 -10.34 -5.05
CA GLY A 23 48.80 -10.86 -5.92
C GLY A 23 48.09 -12.10 -5.39
N LEU A 24 48.69 -12.82 -4.44
CA LEU A 24 48.12 -14.04 -3.85
C LEU A 24 47.36 -13.79 -2.54
N ALA A 25 47.53 -12.62 -1.91
CA ALA A 25 46.79 -12.24 -0.70
C ALA A 25 45.38 -11.67 -1.00
N SER A 26 45.11 -11.22 -2.22
CA SER A 26 43.79 -10.73 -2.65
C SER A 26 42.77 -11.82 -2.96
N ALA A 27 43.18 -13.10 -2.99
CA ALA A 27 42.28 -14.24 -3.21
C ALA A 27 41.69 -14.84 -1.93
N ALA A 28 42.08 -14.33 -0.75
CA ALA A 28 41.70 -14.90 0.55
C ALA A 28 40.70 -14.05 1.35
N PHE A 29 40.22 -12.93 0.82
CA PHE A 29 39.03 -12.30 1.40
C PHE A 29 37.82 -13.10 0.93
N PRO A 30 37.08 -13.78 1.83
CA PRO A 30 35.78 -14.27 1.44
C PRO A 30 35.01 -13.05 0.96
N ILE A 31 34.63 -13.04 -0.31
CA ILE A 31 33.52 -12.22 -0.78
C ILE A 31 32.31 -12.85 -0.09
N SER A 32 32.15 -12.53 1.19
CA SER A 32 30.91 -12.75 1.91
C SER A 32 29.91 -11.96 1.10
N ARG A 33 29.11 -12.65 0.28
CA ARG A 33 27.90 -12.06 -0.25
C ARG A 33 27.18 -11.54 0.98
N ALA A 34 27.08 -10.21 1.11
CA ALA A 34 26.27 -9.60 2.13
C ALA A 34 24.82 -9.95 1.78
N PHE A 35 24.38 -11.13 2.20
CA PHE A 35 22.97 -11.44 2.27
C PHE A 35 22.37 -10.46 3.27
N ALA A 36 21.24 -9.86 2.92
CA ALA A 36 20.45 -9.13 3.90
C ALA A 36 20.19 -10.07 5.09
N ALA A 37 20.28 -9.55 6.31
CA ALA A 37 19.95 -10.34 7.50
C ALA A 37 18.53 -10.90 7.34
N ALA A 38 18.33 -12.15 7.76
CA ALA A 38 16.99 -12.73 7.77
C ALA A 38 16.06 -11.83 8.60
N ALA A 39 14.84 -11.60 8.10
CA ALA A 39 13.88 -10.69 8.70
C ALA A 39 12.49 -11.31 8.74
N THR A 40 11.89 -11.32 9.93
CA THR A 40 10.46 -11.53 10.09
C THR A 40 9.74 -10.19 9.87
N VAL A 41 8.73 -10.21 8.99
CA VAL A 41 7.89 -9.06 8.63
C VAL A 41 6.46 -9.32 9.10
N GLY A 42 5.93 -8.43 9.94
CA GLY A 42 4.56 -8.48 10.44
C GLY A 42 3.60 -7.62 9.61
N PHE A 43 2.45 -8.16 9.22
CA PHE A 43 1.34 -7.41 8.61
C PHE A 43 0.10 -7.49 9.49
N ILE A 44 -0.53 -6.35 9.76
CA ILE A 44 -1.72 -6.27 10.60
C ILE A 44 -2.86 -5.63 9.81
N TYR A 45 -3.99 -6.32 9.73
CA TYR A 45 -5.17 -5.93 8.96
C TYR A 45 -6.33 -5.60 9.90
N VAL A 46 -7.08 -4.54 9.57
CA VAL A 46 -8.24 -4.12 10.37
C VAL A 46 -9.48 -4.96 10.06
N GLY A 47 -9.51 -5.57 8.87
CA GLY A 47 -10.54 -6.51 8.44
C GLY A 47 -9.98 -7.85 7.96
N PRO A 48 -10.80 -8.67 7.30
CA PRO A 48 -10.40 -9.96 6.75
C PRO A 48 -9.65 -9.80 5.40
N LYS A 49 -8.71 -10.69 5.11
CA LYS A 49 -7.87 -10.68 3.89
C LYS A 49 -8.61 -11.08 2.61
N ASP A 50 -9.84 -11.57 2.70
CA ASP A 50 -10.69 -11.92 1.56
C ASP A 50 -11.85 -10.92 1.38
N ASP A 51 -11.63 -9.66 1.79
CA ASP A 51 -12.60 -8.57 1.72
C ASP A 51 -12.87 -8.03 0.31
N TYR A 52 -12.23 -8.57 -0.73
CA TYR A 52 -12.27 -8.08 -2.11
C TYR A 52 -11.84 -6.61 -2.23
N GLY A 53 -10.96 -6.14 -1.34
CA GLY A 53 -10.54 -4.75 -1.33
C GLY A 53 -9.23 -4.52 -0.59
N TYR A 54 -9.29 -3.70 0.45
CA TYR A 54 -8.13 -3.09 1.07
C TYR A 54 -7.21 -4.10 1.77
N ASN A 55 -7.79 -4.93 2.63
CA ASN A 55 -7.01 -5.89 3.41
C ASN A 55 -6.52 -7.01 2.48
N GLN A 56 -7.30 -7.40 1.46
CA GLN A 56 -6.85 -8.31 0.42
C GLN A 56 -5.65 -7.77 -0.36
N ALA A 57 -5.67 -6.50 -0.78
CA ALA A 57 -4.56 -5.90 -1.51
C ALA A 57 -3.25 -5.91 -0.70
N HIS A 58 -3.31 -5.64 0.60
CA HIS A 58 -2.13 -5.78 1.47
C HIS A 58 -1.72 -7.24 1.66
N ALA A 59 -2.66 -8.17 1.78
CA ALA A 59 -2.39 -9.61 1.88
C ALA A 59 -1.71 -10.17 0.63
N GLU A 60 -2.11 -9.72 -0.56
CA GLU A 60 -1.46 -10.03 -1.83
C GLU A 60 -0.03 -9.46 -1.86
N GLY A 61 0.17 -8.25 -1.33
CA GLY A 61 1.49 -7.66 -1.13
C GLY A 61 2.38 -8.48 -0.19
N ALA A 62 1.84 -8.91 0.96
CA ALA A 62 2.54 -9.78 1.90
C ALA A 62 2.85 -11.15 1.28
N ALA A 63 1.93 -11.71 0.49
CA ALA A 63 2.13 -12.96 -0.24
C ALA A 63 3.22 -12.86 -1.30
N ALA A 64 3.38 -11.71 -1.96
CA ALA A 64 4.46 -11.49 -2.93
C ALA A 64 5.87 -11.54 -2.30
N LEU A 65 5.97 -11.35 -0.98
CA LEU A 65 7.22 -11.50 -0.24
C LEU A 65 7.53 -12.97 0.11
N LYS A 66 6.53 -13.87 0.07
CA LYS A 66 6.68 -15.30 0.36
C LYS A 66 7.47 -15.96 -0.77
N GLY A 67 8.77 -16.16 -0.54
CA GLY A 67 9.70 -16.72 -1.51
C GLY A 67 11.01 -15.95 -1.63
N ILE A 68 11.09 -14.76 -1.04
CA ILE A 68 12.36 -14.05 -0.87
C ILE A 68 13.17 -14.78 0.21
N GLU A 69 14.38 -15.22 -0.16
CA GLU A 69 15.30 -15.90 0.78
C GLU A 69 15.57 -15.02 2.00
N GLY A 70 15.42 -15.60 3.19
CA GLY A 70 15.62 -14.89 4.46
C GLY A 70 14.42 -14.06 4.94
N ILE A 71 13.30 -14.00 4.22
CA ILE A 71 12.08 -13.31 4.66
C ILE A 71 11.05 -14.30 5.19
N SER A 72 10.59 -14.08 6.42
CA SER A 72 9.44 -14.74 7.04
C SER A 72 8.30 -13.74 7.21
N ILE A 73 7.06 -14.19 7.02
CA ILE A 73 5.86 -13.33 7.11
C ILE A 73 4.99 -13.82 8.27
N VAL A 74 4.56 -12.89 9.12
CA VAL A 74 3.57 -13.11 10.18
C VAL A 74 2.42 -12.15 9.95
N GLU A 75 1.19 -12.61 10.12
CA GLU A 75 0.00 -11.85 9.74
C GLU A 75 -1.12 -12.01 10.76
N GLU A 76 -1.85 -10.95 11.05
CA GLU A 76 -3.03 -10.98 11.91
C GLU A 76 -4.18 -10.13 11.31
N GLU A 77 -5.39 -10.67 11.34
CA GLU A 77 -6.60 -10.10 10.73
C GLU A 77 -7.58 -9.61 11.79
N ASN A 78 -8.51 -8.73 11.37
CA ASN A 78 -9.61 -8.25 12.21
C ASN A 78 -9.15 -7.59 13.51
N VAL A 79 -8.01 -6.89 13.47
CA VAL A 79 -7.46 -6.20 14.64
C VAL A 79 -8.09 -4.81 14.71
N PRO A 80 -8.87 -4.47 15.75
CA PRO A 80 -9.53 -3.16 15.79
C PRO A 80 -8.54 -2.01 16.00
N GLU A 81 -8.91 -0.79 15.60
CA GLU A 81 -8.15 0.45 15.81
C GLU A 81 -8.19 0.90 17.30
N THR A 82 -7.70 0.03 18.18
CA THR A 82 -7.70 0.20 19.64
C THR A 82 -6.34 -0.19 20.21
N VAL A 83 -6.22 -0.28 21.54
CA VAL A 83 -5.02 -0.84 22.19
C VAL A 83 -4.71 -2.28 21.73
N ASP A 84 -5.65 -2.99 21.12
CA ASP A 84 -5.43 -4.36 20.65
C ASP A 84 -4.35 -4.41 19.56
N VAL A 85 -4.27 -3.43 18.66
CA VAL A 85 -3.18 -3.36 17.67
C VAL A 85 -1.79 -3.19 18.31
N GLN A 86 -1.70 -2.54 19.48
CA GLN A 86 -0.43 -2.47 20.22
C GLN A 86 -0.02 -3.84 20.73
N LYS A 87 -0.97 -4.64 21.23
CA LYS A 87 -0.70 -6.00 21.70
C LYS A 87 -0.29 -6.92 20.55
N THR A 88 -0.94 -6.80 19.40
CA THR A 88 -0.57 -7.54 18.18
C THR A 88 0.85 -7.19 17.73
N MET A 89 1.19 -5.90 17.63
CA MET A 89 2.56 -5.46 17.31
C MET A 89 3.58 -6.01 18.31
N GLU A 90 3.29 -5.91 19.60
CA GLU A 90 4.17 -6.44 20.65
C GLU A 90 4.34 -7.96 20.59
N SER A 91 3.26 -8.70 20.28
CA SER A 91 3.30 -10.15 20.11
C SER A 91 4.19 -10.54 18.93
N MET A 92 3.99 -9.92 17.77
CA MET A 92 4.81 -10.17 16.57
C MET A 92 6.30 -9.91 16.82
N ILE A 93 6.63 -8.85 17.57
CA ILE A 93 8.01 -8.50 17.89
C ILE A 93 8.62 -9.52 18.87
N ASN A 94 7.95 -9.79 19.99
CA ASN A 94 8.52 -10.58 21.08
C ASN A 94 8.47 -12.10 20.85
N LEU A 95 7.42 -12.60 20.18
CA LEU A 95 7.20 -14.04 20.00
C LEU A 95 7.74 -14.51 18.66
N ASP A 96 7.54 -13.73 17.60
CA ASP A 96 7.92 -14.12 16.23
C ASP A 96 9.22 -13.47 15.74
N GLY A 97 9.78 -12.54 16.51
CA GLY A 97 11.03 -11.83 16.17
C GLY A 97 10.86 -10.85 15.02
N ALA A 98 9.67 -10.27 14.84
CA ALA A 98 9.41 -9.30 13.79
C ALA A 98 10.29 -8.04 13.95
N SER A 99 11.04 -7.72 12.89
CA SER A 99 11.94 -6.56 12.83
C SER A 99 11.41 -5.44 11.92
N LEU A 100 10.35 -5.74 11.15
CA LEU A 100 9.61 -4.80 10.33
C LEU A 100 8.11 -5.07 10.46
N ILE A 101 7.33 -4.04 10.79
CA ILE A 101 5.87 -4.13 10.97
C ILE A 101 5.15 -3.18 10.02
N PHE A 102 4.13 -3.69 9.34
CA PHE A 102 3.18 -2.97 8.51
C PHE A 102 1.81 -2.95 9.19
N PRO A 103 1.51 -1.96 10.05
CA PRO A 103 0.16 -1.73 10.54
C PRO A 103 -0.64 -1.02 9.44
N THR A 104 -1.61 -1.73 8.85
CA THR A 104 -2.21 -1.29 7.59
C THR A 104 -3.47 -0.43 7.72
N SER A 105 -3.91 0.04 8.88
CA SER A 105 -5.08 0.95 8.97
C SER A 105 -4.72 2.39 9.29
N PHE A 106 -5.52 3.35 8.81
CA PHE A 106 -5.31 4.78 9.10
C PHE A 106 -5.23 5.05 10.61
N GLY A 107 -6.16 4.51 11.40
CA GLY A 107 -6.22 4.69 12.85
C GLY A 107 -5.15 3.97 13.64
N TYR A 108 -4.31 3.14 13.01
CA TYR A 108 -3.19 2.50 13.72
C TYR A 108 -1.99 3.42 13.96
N PHE A 109 -1.91 4.58 13.31
CA PHE A 109 -0.72 5.44 13.39
C PHE A 109 -0.52 6.06 14.79
N ASP A 110 -1.34 7.05 15.12
CA ASP A 110 -1.29 7.81 16.38
C ASP A 110 -2.59 7.56 17.17
N PRO A 111 -2.53 6.99 18.39
CA PRO A 111 -1.33 6.82 19.22
C PRO A 111 -0.62 5.46 19.10
N HIS A 112 -1.19 4.50 18.38
CA HIS A 112 -0.84 3.09 18.59
C HIS A 112 0.55 2.69 18.08
N MET A 113 0.85 2.91 16.81
CA MET A 113 2.16 2.60 16.24
C MET A 113 3.25 3.47 16.88
N LEU A 114 2.98 4.74 17.15
CA LEU A 114 3.95 5.65 17.78
C LEU A 114 4.36 5.20 19.19
N ALA A 115 3.42 4.66 19.98
CA ALA A 115 3.74 4.07 21.27
C ALA A 115 4.68 2.86 21.13
N MET A 116 4.46 2.00 20.13
CA MET A 116 5.32 0.84 19.86
C MET A 116 6.69 1.25 19.32
N CYS A 117 6.79 2.29 18.49
CA CYS A 117 8.07 2.84 18.02
C CYS A 117 8.96 3.28 19.20
N THR A 118 8.36 3.85 20.25
CA THR A 118 9.08 4.27 21.46
C THR A 118 9.55 3.07 22.29
N LYS A 119 8.72 2.02 22.38
CA LYS A 119 9.01 0.81 23.15
C LYS A 119 10.05 -0.10 22.47
N PHE A 120 10.08 -0.12 21.13
CA PHE A 120 10.93 -0.98 20.32
C PHE A 120 11.75 -0.16 19.31
N PRO A 121 12.82 0.53 19.76
CA PRO A 121 13.59 1.44 18.91
C PRO A 121 14.32 0.74 17.74
N ASP A 122 14.62 -0.56 17.89
CA ASP A 122 15.32 -1.36 16.87
C ASP A 122 14.38 -1.91 15.79
N VAL A 123 13.06 -1.88 16.01
CA VAL A 123 12.06 -2.37 15.06
C VAL A 123 11.62 -1.25 14.13
N GLN A 124 11.49 -1.56 12.84
CA GLN A 124 10.99 -0.64 11.84
C GLN A 124 9.47 -0.75 11.72
N PHE A 125 8.78 0.39 11.63
CA PHE A 125 7.34 0.44 11.43
C PHE A 125 7.01 1.23 10.17
N ARG A 126 6.11 0.72 9.33
CA ARG A 126 5.69 1.34 8.06
C ARG A 126 4.17 1.38 7.99
N HIS A 127 3.60 2.53 8.34
CA HIS A 127 2.16 2.76 8.36
C HIS A 127 1.60 3.13 6.98
N CYS A 128 0.48 2.52 6.59
CA CYS A 128 -0.24 2.90 5.38
C CYS A 128 -1.17 4.09 5.65
N GLY A 129 -0.84 5.30 5.16
CA GLY A 129 -1.71 6.48 5.31
C GLY A 129 -1.08 7.86 5.13
N GLY A 130 0.22 7.95 4.83
CA GLY A 130 0.91 9.21 4.51
C GLY A 130 1.08 10.19 5.68
N MET A 131 1.08 9.72 6.93
CA MET A 131 1.02 10.59 8.13
C MET A 131 2.39 10.95 8.74
N TRP A 132 3.47 10.30 8.31
CA TRP A 132 4.78 10.49 8.91
C TRP A 132 5.39 11.86 8.58
N ASP A 133 6.09 12.45 9.56
CA ASP A 133 6.68 13.77 9.51
C ASP A 133 7.97 13.73 10.32
N LYS A 134 9.11 13.97 9.67
CA LYS A 134 10.44 13.89 10.26
C LYS A 134 10.62 14.82 11.48
N ALA A 135 9.91 15.95 11.52
CA ALA A 135 10.03 16.91 12.62
C ALA A 135 9.21 16.50 13.85
N LYS A 136 8.26 15.56 13.71
CA LYS A 136 7.30 15.20 14.77
C LYS A 136 7.38 13.75 15.21
N HIS A 137 7.79 12.85 14.32
CA HIS A 137 7.65 11.41 14.53
C HIS A 137 9.02 10.70 14.64
N PRO A 138 9.09 9.55 15.36
CA PRO A 138 10.31 8.76 15.49
C PRO A 138 10.90 8.34 14.13
N MET A 139 12.21 8.15 14.06
CA MET A 139 12.91 7.77 12.82
C MET A 139 12.75 6.29 12.46
N ASN A 140 12.36 5.44 13.40
CA ASN A 140 11.98 4.05 13.12
C ASN A 140 10.52 3.91 12.65
N ALA A 141 9.73 4.99 12.74
CA ALA A 141 8.46 5.10 12.06
C ALA A 141 8.68 5.58 10.61
N GLY A 142 7.81 5.13 9.72
CA GLY A 142 7.69 5.62 8.36
C GLY A 142 6.25 5.45 7.89
N SER A 143 5.92 6.09 6.78
CA SER A 143 4.60 5.93 6.18
C SER A 143 4.69 5.80 4.66
N TYR A 144 3.75 5.06 4.09
CA TYR A 144 3.58 4.89 2.66
C TYR A 144 2.10 5.08 2.30
N PHE A 145 1.86 5.44 1.05
CA PHE A 145 0.53 5.38 0.48
C PHE A 145 0.64 5.29 -1.05
N GLY A 146 -0.27 4.58 -1.70
CA GLY A 146 -0.31 4.51 -3.16
C GLY A 146 -0.79 5.83 -3.76
N TYR A 147 -0.40 6.14 -5.00
CA TYR A 147 -0.99 7.23 -5.77
C TYR A 147 -2.40 6.86 -6.29
N ILE A 148 -3.25 6.31 -5.43
CA ILE A 148 -4.54 5.71 -5.80
C ILE A 148 -5.50 6.74 -6.41
N GLY A 149 -5.35 8.02 -6.04
CA GLY A 149 -6.07 9.12 -6.69
C GLY A 149 -5.85 9.18 -8.21
N MET A 150 -4.66 8.79 -8.71
CA MET A 150 -4.42 8.70 -10.16
C MET A 150 -5.22 7.55 -10.79
N GLY A 151 -5.34 6.40 -10.12
CA GLY A 151 -6.21 5.32 -10.54
C GLY A 151 -7.68 5.76 -10.54
N GLN A 152 -8.12 6.46 -9.50
CA GLN A 152 -9.48 6.98 -9.41
C GLN A 152 -9.79 8.04 -10.48
N TYR A 153 -8.80 8.84 -10.88
CA TYR A 153 -8.95 9.73 -12.04
C TYR A 153 -9.25 8.93 -13.32
N LEU A 154 -8.53 7.83 -13.57
CA LEU A 154 -8.78 6.96 -14.72
C LEU A 154 -10.15 6.26 -14.63
N ASN A 155 -10.55 5.78 -13.45
CA ASN A 155 -11.91 5.32 -13.21
C ASN A 155 -12.93 6.41 -13.60
N GLY A 156 -12.67 7.66 -13.23
CA GLY A 156 -13.49 8.82 -13.58
C GLY A 156 -13.63 9.01 -15.09
N VAL A 157 -12.53 8.93 -15.84
CA VAL A 157 -12.54 9.03 -17.31
C VAL A 157 -13.42 7.93 -17.92
N VAL A 158 -13.26 6.68 -17.47
CA VAL A 158 -14.06 5.54 -17.95
C VAL A 158 -15.54 5.72 -17.59
N ALA A 159 -15.84 6.16 -16.36
CA ALA A 159 -17.19 6.47 -15.92
C ALA A 159 -17.83 7.60 -16.75
N GLY A 160 -17.05 8.64 -17.09
CA GLY A 160 -17.52 9.76 -17.92
C GLY A 160 -17.90 9.35 -19.34
N HIS A 161 -17.18 8.41 -19.95
CA HIS A 161 -17.55 7.84 -21.25
C HIS A 161 -18.72 6.85 -21.17
N THR A 162 -18.94 6.24 -20.01
CA THR A 162 -19.96 5.20 -19.82
C THR A 162 -21.32 5.78 -19.43
N SER A 163 -21.33 6.83 -18.60
CA SER A 163 -22.54 7.42 -18.05
C SER A 163 -23.43 8.02 -19.13
N LYS A 164 -24.72 7.69 -19.06
CA LYS A 164 -25.79 8.24 -19.89
C LYS A 164 -26.56 9.34 -19.15
N THR A 165 -26.65 9.26 -17.83
CA THR A 165 -27.36 10.24 -17.00
C THR A 165 -26.50 11.44 -16.61
N LYS A 166 -25.17 11.35 -16.79
CA LYS A 166 -24.17 12.32 -16.32
C LYS A 166 -24.18 12.51 -14.80
N LYS A 167 -24.78 11.57 -14.07
CA LYS A 167 -24.82 11.51 -12.62
C LYS A 167 -24.03 10.28 -12.19
N LEU A 168 -22.97 10.50 -11.42
CA LEU A 168 -22.17 9.44 -10.84
C LEU A 168 -22.45 9.36 -9.34
N GLY A 169 -22.18 8.20 -8.75
CA GLY A 169 -22.27 7.98 -7.31
C GLY A 169 -20.92 7.58 -6.72
N PHE A 170 -20.68 7.98 -5.47
CA PHE A 170 -19.50 7.59 -4.71
C PHE A 170 -19.87 7.21 -3.28
N VAL A 171 -19.61 5.96 -2.90
CA VAL A 171 -19.80 5.48 -1.51
C VAL A 171 -18.47 5.61 -0.77
N ALA A 172 -18.44 6.37 0.32
CA ALA A 172 -17.20 6.68 1.04
C ALA A 172 -17.31 6.30 2.52
N ALA A 173 -16.22 5.81 3.11
CA ALA A 173 -16.15 5.51 4.53
C ALA A 173 -16.13 6.77 5.40
N LYS A 174 -15.01 7.51 5.40
CA LYS A 174 -14.74 8.64 6.30
C LYS A 174 -14.31 9.90 5.54
N PRO A 175 -14.63 11.12 5.99
CA PRO A 175 -14.28 12.36 5.29
C PRO A 175 -12.84 12.83 5.61
N ILE A 176 -11.85 11.97 5.36
CA ILE A 176 -10.42 12.28 5.58
C ILE A 176 -9.73 12.70 4.28
N PRO A 177 -8.55 13.37 4.31
CA PRO A 177 -7.91 13.92 3.12
C PRO A 177 -7.74 12.92 1.97
N GLN A 178 -7.38 11.68 2.27
CA GLN A 178 -7.18 10.63 1.28
C GLN A 178 -8.48 10.20 0.58
N VAL A 179 -9.59 10.18 1.31
CA VAL A 179 -10.91 9.87 0.75
C VAL A 179 -11.40 11.01 -0.13
N LEU A 180 -11.22 12.25 0.33
CA LEU A 180 -11.55 13.45 -0.44
C LEU A 180 -10.72 13.55 -1.73
N LEU A 181 -9.43 13.18 -1.68
CA LEU A 181 -8.57 13.11 -2.87
C LEU A 181 -9.15 12.16 -3.92
N ASN A 182 -9.60 10.96 -3.52
CA ASN A 182 -10.15 9.96 -4.43
C ASN A 182 -11.48 10.40 -5.04
N ILE A 183 -12.39 10.96 -4.23
CA ILE A 183 -13.66 11.54 -4.69
C ILE A 183 -13.40 12.63 -5.73
N ASN A 184 -12.51 13.57 -5.42
CA ASN A 184 -12.19 14.68 -6.31
C ASN A 184 -11.53 14.18 -7.59
N SER A 185 -10.62 13.20 -7.50
CA SER A 185 -9.94 12.63 -8.66
C SER A 185 -10.93 11.94 -9.59
N PHE A 186 -11.85 11.14 -9.06
CA PHE A 186 -12.92 10.50 -9.83
C PHE A 186 -13.81 11.52 -10.56
N LEU A 187 -14.28 12.56 -9.85
CA LEU A 187 -15.08 13.61 -10.47
C LEU A 187 -14.30 14.40 -11.53
N LEU A 188 -13.04 14.74 -11.28
CA LEU A 188 -12.20 15.46 -12.23
C LEU A 188 -11.90 14.62 -13.48
N GLY A 189 -11.67 13.32 -13.31
CA GLY A 189 -11.52 12.38 -14.41
C GLY A 189 -12.76 12.35 -15.29
N ALA A 190 -13.95 12.23 -14.69
CA ALA A 190 -15.20 12.24 -15.43
C ALA A 190 -15.44 13.59 -16.14
N ARG A 191 -15.16 14.71 -15.46
CA ARG A 191 -15.31 16.05 -16.03
C ARG A 191 -14.33 16.40 -17.14
N SER A 192 -13.22 15.66 -17.26
CA SER A 192 -12.33 15.77 -18.41
C SER A 192 -12.98 15.26 -19.70
N VAL A 193 -13.95 14.34 -19.58
CA VAL A 193 -14.76 13.82 -20.69
C VAL A 193 -15.98 14.71 -20.94
N ASP A 194 -16.73 15.05 -19.89
CA ASP A 194 -17.87 15.96 -19.97
C ASP A 194 -17.95 16.84 -18.70
N PRO A 195 -17.73 18.17 -18.80
CA PRO A 195 -17.68 19.06 -17.65
C PRO A 195 -19.02 19.21 -16.92
N THR A 196 -20.13 18.78 -17.52
CA THR A 196 -21.47 18.83 -16.92
C THR A 196 -21.75 17.67 -15.96
N ILE A 197 -20.88 16.65 -15.93
CA ILE A 197 -21.02 15.51 -15.03
C ILE A 197 -20.99 15.96 -13.56
N THR A 198 -21.89 15.39 -12.77
CA THR A 198 -21.93 15.56 -11.32
C THR A 198 -21.68 14.21 -10.62
N CYS A 199 -21.18 14.27 -9.39
CA CYS A 199 -20.98 13.09 -8.56
C CYS A 199 -21.60 13.36 -7.18
N GLN A 200 -22.50 12.48 -6.77
CA GLN A 200 -23.07 12.51 -5.43
C GLN A 200 -22.33 11.54 -4.52
N VAL A 201 -22.02 12.00 -3.31
CA VAL A 201 -21.25 11.25 -2.32
C VAL A 201 -22.12 10.94 -1.12
N ILE A 202 -22.06 9.71 -0.61
CA ILE A 202 -22.64 9.34 0.69
C ILE A 202 -21.53 8.77 1.57
N PHE A 203 -21.37 9.34 2.77
CA PHE A 203 -20.43 8.86 3.78
C PHE A 203 -21.13 7.87 4.74
N THR A 204 -20.59 6.65 4.88
CA THR A 204 -21.15 5.59 5.74
C THR A 204 -20.69 5.69 7.20
N GLY A 205 -19.52 6.30 7.43
CA GLY A 205 -18.94 6.62 8.74
C GLY A 205 -17.81 5.69 9.21
N GLU A 206 -17.65 4.52 8.59
CA GLU A 206 -16.65 3.52 8.98
C GLU A 206 -16.12 2.76 7.75
N TRP A 207 -14.94 2.13 7.86
CA TRP A 207 -14.23 1.49 6.75
C TRP A 207 -15.02 0.36 6.08
N SER A 208 -15.81 -0.38 6.86
CA SER A 208 -16.67 -1.46 6.36
C SER A 208 -17.98 -1.50 7.15
N LEU A 209 -19.08 -1.19 6.47
CA LEU A 209 -20.45 -1.28 6.99
C LEU A 209 -21.39 -1.72 5.88
N ALA A 210 -21.34 -3.01 5.55
CA ALA A 210 -22.11 -3.65 4.48
C ALA A 210 -23.56 -3.15 4.33
N VAL A 211 -24.31 -3.09 5.44
CA VAL A 211 -25.71 -2.61 5.40
C VAL A 211 -25.80 -1.16 4.92
N LYS A 212 -24.99 -0.26 5.48
CA LYS A 212 -24.99 1.16 5.08
C LYS A 212 -24.43 1.37 3.69
N GLU A 213 -23.47 0.55 3.26
CA GLU A 213 -22.92 0.59 1.90
C GLU A 213 -23.97 0.19 0.86
N ALA A 214 -24.76 -0.84 1.13
CA ALA A 214 -25.90 -1.22 0.29
C ALA A 214 -26.97 -0.12 0.26
N GLU A 215 -27.33 0.43 1.42
CA GLU A 215 -28.29 1.54 1.52
C GLU A 215 -27.82 2.78 0.75
N ALA A 216 -26.56 3.18 0.92
CA ALA A 216 -25.94 4.29 0.20
C ALA A 216 -25.92 4.05 -1.32
N THR A 217 -25.52 2.85 -1.75
CA THR A 217 -25.49 2.47 -3.16
C THR A 217 -26.89 2.56 -3.77
N ASN A 218 -27.89 1.98 -3.11
CA ASN A 218 -29.28 2.04 -3.55
C ASN A 218 -29.78 3.48 -3.66
N ALA A 219 -29.52 4.31 -2.64
CA ALA A 219 -29.93 5.72 -2.63
C ALA A 219 -29.29 6.54 -3.77
N LEU A 220 -28.03 6.26 -4.13
CA LEU A 220 -27.36 6.92 -5.26
C LEU A 220 -28.00 6.51 -6.59
N VAL A 221 -28.28 5.22 -6.79
CA VAL A 221 -28.94 4.74 -8.01
C VAL A 221 -30.37 5.26 -8.11
N ASP A 222 -31.11 5.32 -6.99
CA ASP A 222 -32.46 5.91 -6.94
C ASP A 222 -32.48 7.39 -7.33
N GLN A 223 -31.38 8.11 -7.08
CA GLN A 223 -31.19 9.52 -7.48
C GLN A 223 -30.69 9.69 -8.93
N GLY A 224 -30.55 8.57 -9.64
CA GLY A 224 -30.25 8.49 -11.06
C GLY A 224 -28.77 8.32 -11.39
N ALA A 225 -27.92 7.97 -10.41
CA ALA A 225 -26.55 7.61 -10.69
C ALA A 225 -26.49 6.29 -11.48
N ASP A 226 -25.76 6.26 -12.60
CA ASP A 226 -25.66 5.07 -13.46
C ASP A 226 -24.24 4.47 -13.53
N VAL A 227 -23.27 5.13 -12.91
CA VAL A 227 -21.95 4.57 -12.59
C VAL A 227 -21.60 4.90 -11.14
N ILE A 228 -21.21 3.89 -10.37
CA ILE A 228 -20.83 4.01 -8.96
C ILE A 228 -19.35 3.66 -8.78
N SER A 229 -18.65 4.38 -7.91
CA SER A 229 -17.37 3.94 -7.35
C SER A 229 -17.39 4.07 -5.83
N CYS A 230 -16.31 3.69 -5.16
CA CYS A 230 -16.25 3.75 -3.71
C CYS A 230 -14.84 3.98 -3.16
N HIS A 231 -14.82 4.29 -1.86
CA HIS A 231 -13.64 4.23 -0.99
C HIS A 231 -14.09 3.65 0.36
N VAL A 232 -14.10 2.33 0.41
CA VAL A 232 -14.39 1.47 1.57
C VAL A 232 -13.39 0.31 1.55
N ASP A 233 -13.19 -0.36 2.68
CA ASP A 233 -12.26 -1.48 2.78
C ASP A 233 -12.75 -2.69 1.99
N SER A 234 -14.06 -2.97 2.04
CA SER A 234 -14.69 -4.07 1.31
C SER A 234 -15.65 -3.55 0.24
N PRO A 235 -15.19 -3.35 -1.01
CA PRO A 235 -16.05 -2.92 -2.12
C PRO A 235 -17.13 -3.93 -2.53
N LYS A 236 -17.07 -5.18 -2.03
CA LYS A 236 -17.94 -6.29 -2.46
C LYS A 236 -19.42 -5.89 -2.51
N VAL A 237 -19.92 -5.33 -1.41
CA VAL A 237 -21.35 -4.97 -1.31
C VAL A 237 -21.71 -3.86 -2.27
N VAL A 238 -20.86 -2.84 -2.42
CA VAL A 238 -21.08 -1.75 -3.38
C VAL A 238 -21.12 -2.29 -4.81
N VAL A 239 -20.18 -3.18 -5.16
CA VAL A 239 -20.07 -3.80 -6.49
C VAL A 239 -21.30 -4.64 -6.82
N GLU A 240 -21.65 -5.60 -5.96
CA GLU A 240 -22.79 -6.50 -6.18
C GLU A 240 -24.12 -5.73 -6.19
N THR A 241 -24.30 -4.76 -5.29
CA THR A 241 -25.52 -3.94 -5.22
C THR A 241 -25.65 -3.06 -6.47
N THR A 242 -24.56 -2.41 -6.91
CA THR A 242 -24.59 -1.58 -8.12
C THR A 242 -24.97 -2.40 -9.35
N ALA A 243 -24.33 -3.55 -9.53
CA ALA A 243 -24.58 -4.44 -10.66
C ALA A 243 -26.00 -5.02 -10.63
N GLY A 244 -26.49 -5.46 -9.46
CA GLY A 244 -27.85 -5.96 -9.28
C GLY A 244 -28.93 -4.92 -9.56
N ARG A 245 -28.59 -3.62 -9.40
CA ARG A 245 -29.44 -2.48 -9.77
C ARG A 245 -29.30 -2.07 -11.25
N GLY A 246 -28.47 -2.76 -12.03
CA GLY A 246 -28.27 -2.54 -13.46
C GLY A 246 -27.29 -1.42 -13.83
N ALA A 247 -26.76 -0.71 -12.84
CA ALA A 247 -25.75 0.33 -13.00
C ALA A 247 -24.35 -0.28 -13.20
N PHE A 248 -23.41 0.52 -13.70
CA PHE A 248 -22.01 0.12 -13.85
C PHE A 248 -21.18 0.49 -12.63
N VAL A 249 -20.06 -0.20 -12.41
CA VAL A 249 -19.18 0.03 -11.25
C VAL A 249 -17.72 0.17 -11.64
N CYS A 250 -17.04 1.13 -11.02
CA CYS A 250 -15.58 1.22 -11.01
C CYS A 250 -15.06 0.77 -9.64
N GLY A 251 -14.24 -0.28 -9.63
CA GLY A 251 -13.70 -0.91 -8.43
C GLY A 251 -12.58 -0.13 -7.74
N TYR A 252 -12.12 -0.68 -6.63
CA TYR A 252 -11.16 -0.02 -5.73
C TYR A 252 -10.33 -1.03 -4.94
N HIS A 253 -9.03 -0.81 -4.75
CA HIS A 253 -8.04 -1.63 -4.03
C HIS A 253 -7.65 -2.97 -4.65
N ALA A 254 -8.62 -3.82 -4.99
CA ALA A 254 -8.38 -5.15 -5.55
C ALA A 254 -9.18 -5.37 -6.85
N ASN A 255 -9.01 -6.51 -7.51
CA ASN A 255 -9.80 -6.87 -8.68
C ASN A 255 -11.18 -7.43 -8.26
N GLN A 256 -12.24 -6.65 -8.44
CA GLN A 256 -13.62 -7.11 -8.20
C GLN A 256 -14.38 -7.54 -9.46
N SER A 257 -13.73 -7.64 -10.62
CA SER A 257 -14.40 -8.06 -11.85
C SER A 257 -15.15 -9.41 -11.74
N PRO A 258 -14.71 -10.42 -10.96
CA PRO A 258 -15.48 -11.66 -10.81
C PRO A 258 -16.85 -11.47 -10.12
N LEU A 259 -17.01 -10.42 -9.31
CA LEU A 259 -18.27 -10.14 -8.60
C LEU A 259 -19.35 -9.54 -9.52
N ALA A 260 -18.95 -8.87 -10.61
CA ALA A 260 -19.86 -8.17 -11.50
C ALA A 260 -19.35 -8.14 -12.95
N PRO A 261 -19.11 -9.30 -13.61
CA PRO A 261 -18.36 -9.36 -14.87
C PRO A 261 -18.97 -8.55 -16.02
N GLU A 262 -20.29 -8.34 -16.04
CA GLU A 262 -20.97 -7.55 -17.08
C GLU A 262 -21.05 -6.05 -16.77
N LYS A 263 -20.82 -5.66 -15.51
CA LYS A 263 -21.05 -4.30 -15.00
C LYS A 263 -19.79 -3.63 -14.45
N TYR A 264 -18.73 -4.40 -14.22
CA TYR A 264 -17.44 -3.90 -13.79
C TYR A 264 -16.69 -3.27 -14.97
N LEU A 265 -16.36 -1.99 -14.86
CA LEU A 265 -15.70 -1.23 -15.92
C LEU A 265 -14.17 -1.34 -15.84
N THR A 266 -13.63 -1.05 -14.65
CA THR A 266 -12.20 -0.98 -14.32
C THR A 266 -12.07 -0.81 -12.79
N GLY A 267 -10.85 -0.81 -12.24
CA GLY A 267 -10.59 -0.54 -10.83
C GLY A 267 -9.34 0.31 -10.59
N ALA A 268 -9.32 0.98 -9.43
CA ALA A 268 -8.21 1.83 -8.96
C ALA A 268 -7.49 1.22 -7.77
#